data_AF-A0A950QQL3-F1
#
_entry.id   AF-A0A950QQL3-F1
#
_cell.length_a   1.000
_cell.length_b   1.000
_cell.length_c   1.000
_cell.angle_alpha   90.00
_cell.angle_beta   90.00
_cell.angle_gamma   90.00
#
_symmetry.space_group_name_H-M   'P 1'
#
loop_
_entity.id
_entity.type
_entity.pdbx_description
1 polymer ?
#
loop_
_entity_poly.entity_id
_entity_poly.type
_entity_poly.pdbx_seq_one_letter_code
_entity_poly.pdbx_strand_id
1 'polypeptide(L)'
;MTKLSHFRARRRSAAEKRLLLPLQREIGSVDRLSRRKYLQEFNQAYPRYDRIIPKSELLRFCAQAGTLLISDFHALDTCQFFLCEMLEELAQSQARPLVLLLEAIFTRDQHIVDEWQAGRISDGELKSRLRFVLEWGYEWEPFLHTLKVARDLDIPIIGADCPPRGSLRRISRRDRHAAEIAARVRRAMPDALIVVFFGESHLAPSHLPREMERSLPGDDLRLVLQNVDSLYFRA
;
A
#
# COMPACT_ATOMS: atom_id res chain seq x y z
N MET A 1 10.03 -45.16 -8.30
CA MET A 1 8.97 -45.39 -9.31
C MET A 1 7.72 -44.62 -8.85
N THR A 2 7.66 -43.29 -8.98
CA THR A 2 7.30 -42.45 -10.15
C THR A 2 5.81 -42.47 -10.53
N LYS A 3 5.14 -41.31 -10.36
CA LYS A 3 4.30 -40.57 -11.36
C LYS A 3 3.57 -39.41 -10.63
N LEU A 4 4.12 -38.19 -10.61
CA LEU A 4 3.91 -37.03 -11.52
C LEU A 4 2.46 -36.53 -11.73
N SER A 5 2.14 -35.46 -10.99
CA SER A 5 1.59 -34.14 -11.42
C SER A 5 0.66 -34.07 -12.63
N HIS A 6 -0.55 -33.50 -12.48
CA HIS A 6 -1.28 -32.79 -13.55
C HIS A 6 -2.14 -31.65 -12.94
N PHE A 7 -1.53 -30.52 -12.55
CA PHE A 7 -2.26 -29.25 -12.47
C PHE A 7 -2.16 -28.58 -13.84
N ARG A 8 -3.20 -28.74 -14.66
CA ARG A 8 -3.31 -28.04 -15.95
C ARG A 8 -3.61 -26.57 -15.70
N ALA A 9 -2.68 -25.70 -16.08
CA ALA A 9 -2.93 -24.28 -16.31
C ALA A 9 -4.12 -24.13 -17.27
N ARG A 10 -5.25 -23.63 -16.77
CA ARG A 10 -6.41 -23.29 -17.61
C ARG A 10 -6.04 -22.04 -18.42
N ARG A 11 -5.68 -22.23 -19.70
CA ARG A 11 -5.69 -21.15 -20.70
C ARG A 11 -7.13 -20.64 -20.79
N ARG A 12 -7.36 -19.42 -20.32
CA ARG A 12 -8.64 -18.70 -20.46
C ARG A 12 -8.93 -18.40 -21.93
N SER A 13 -10.20 -18.55 -22.32
CA SER A 13 -10.65 -18.55 -23.72
C SER A 13 -10.80 -17.13 -24.28
N ALA A 14 -10.82 -16.99 -25.61
CA ALA A 14 -11.02 -15.70 -26.29
C ALA A 14 -12.31 -14.94 -25.88
N ALA A 15 -13.27 -15.64 -25.28
CA ALA A 15 -14.50 -15.03 -24.75
C ALA A 15 -14.27 -14.22 -23.46
N GLU A 16 -13.34 -14.63 -22.58
CA GLU A 16 -12.99 -13.86 -21.36
C GLU A 16 -12.22 -12.58 -21.71
N LYS A 17 -11.38 -12.61 -22.76
CA LYS A 17 -10.79 -11.39 -23.33
C LYS A 17 -11.85 -10.42 -23.88
N ARG A 18 -13.01 -10.93 -24.30
CA ARG A 18 -14.10 -10.13 -24.86
C ARG A 18 -14.94 -9.42 -23.78
N LEU A 19 -14.93 -9.94 -22.55
CA LEU A 19 -15.54 -9.32 -21.36
C LEU A 19 -14.69 -8.19 -20.75
N LEU A 20 -13.41 -8.08 -21.12
CA LEU A 20 -12.52 -6.98 -20.72
C LEU A 20 -12.59 -5.77 -21.67
N LEU A 21 -13.18 -5.94 -22.86
CA LEU A 21 -13.34 -4.86 -23.85
C LEU A 21 -14.30 -3.72 -23.42
N PRO A 22 -15.38 -3.97 -22.66
CA PRO A 22 -16.20 -2.91 -22.09
C PRO A 22 -15.45 -2.08 -21.04
N LEU A 23 -14.61 -2.71 -20.20
CA LEU A 23 -13.72 -2.04 -19.24
C LEU A 23 -12.69 -1.15 -19.95
N GLN A 24 -12.17 -1.59 -21.11
CA GLN A 24 -11.30 -0.78 -21.96
C GLN A 24 -11.99 0.44 -22.61
N ARG A 25 -13.33 0.50 -22.65
CA ARG A 25 -14.05 1.68 -23.16
C ARG A 25 -14.34 2.70 -22.07
N GLU A 26 -14.47 2.28 -20.81
CA GLU A 26 -14.48 3.17 -19.64
C GLU A 26 -13.10 3.84 -19.42
N ILE A 27 -12.03 3.14 -19.84
CA ILE A 27 -10.65 3.63 -19.95
C ILE A 27 -10.48 4.79 -20.95
N GLY A 28 -11.49 5.12 -21.77
CA GLY A 28 -11.44 6.32 -22.64
C GLY A 28 -11.25 7.64 -21.89
N SER A 29 -11.69 7.70 -20.62
CA SER A 29 -11.40 8.83 -19.72
C SER A 29 -10.04 8.71 -19.00
N VAL A 30 -9.54 7.48 -18.86
CA VAL A 30 -8.25 7.10 -18.24
C VAL A 30 -7.06 7.35 -19.19
N ASP A 31 -7.26 7.36 -20.51
CA ASP A 31 -6.19 7.58 -21.51
C ASP A 31 -5.49 8.95 -21.40
N ARG A 32 -6.15 9.97 -20.82
CA ARG A 32 -5.51 11.28 -20.53
C ARG A 32 -4.66 11.28 -19.26
N LEU A 33 -4.95 10.40 -18.29
CA LEU A 33 -4.22 10.29 -17.03
C LEU A 33 -3.05 9.31 -17.15
N SER A 34 -3.22 8.21 -17.89
CA SER A 34 -2.18 7.24 -18.26
C SER A 34 -0.97 7.89 -18.95
N ARG A 35 -1.16 9.02 -19.65
CA ARG A 35 -0.09 9.80 -20.28
C ARG A 35 0.73 10.67 -19.31
N ARG A 36 0.34 10.77 -18.04
CA ARG A 36 1.09 11.57 -17.08
C ARG A 36 2.37 10.82 -16.70
N LYS A 37 3.49 11.52 -16.82
CA LYS A 37 4.84 11.02 -16.51
C LYS A 37 4.90 10.17 -15.24
N TYR A 38 4.25 10.61 -14.16
CA TYR A 38 4.18 9.88 -12.89
C TYR A 38 3.63 8.44 -13.06
N LEU A 39 2.47 8.26 -13.69
CA LEU A 39 1.91 6.92 -13.90
C LEU A 39 2.74 6.10 -14.89
N GLN A 40 3.34 6.74 -15.89
CA GLN A 40 4.24 6.08 -16.84
C GLN A 40 5.51 5.54 -16.16
N GLU A 41 6.10 6.31 -15.26
CA GLU A 41 7.28 5.91 -14.49
C GLU A 41 6.98 4.65 -13.67
N PHE A 42 5.84 4.58 -13.00
CA PHE A 42 5.43 3.37 -12.28
C PHE A 42 5.21 2.17 -13.23
N ASN A 43 4.41 2.33 -14.28
CA ASN A 43 4.07 1.25 -15.21
C ASN A 43 5.27 0.65 -15.94
N GLN A 44 6.36 1.41 -16.05
CA GLN A 44 7.60 0.99 -16.70
C GLN A 44 8.67 0.49 -15.72
N ALA A 45 8.52 0.75 -14.42
CA ALA A 45 9.55 0.46 -13.42
C ALA A 45 9.77 -1.05 -13.18
N TYR A 46 8.70 -1.85 -13.30
CA TYR A 46 8.70 -3.26 -12.88
C TYR A 46 8.32 -4.22 -14.02
N PRO A 47 9.13 -4.33 -15.09
CA PRO A 47 8.74 -5.08 -16.28
C PRO A 47 8.96 -6.59 -16.18
N ARG A 48 9.72 -7.08 -15.18
CA ARG A 48 10.14 -8.48 -15.03
C ARG A 48 10.29 -8.84 -13.54
N TYR A 49 10.17 -10.13 -13.24
CA TYR A 49 10.59 -10.72 -11.98
C TYR A 49 11.72 -11.72 -12.26
N ASP A 50 12.51 -12.04 -11.23
CA ASP A 50 13.62 -13.00 -11.31
C ASP A 50 13.15 -14.42 -10.99
N ARG A 51 12.57 -14.61 -9.79
CA ARG A 51 12.04 -15.89 -9.33
C ARG A 51 10.81 -15.74 -8.44
N ILE A 52 10.12 -16.86 -8.27
CA ILE A 52 9.05 -17.01 -7.28
C ILE A 52 9.68 -17.39 -5.94
N ILE A 53 9.22 -16.78 -4.85
CA ILE A 53 9.68 -17.05 -3.49
C ILE A 53 8.54 -17.61 -2.62
N PRO A 54 8.82 -18.45 -1.62
CA PRO A 54 7.80 -18.90 -0.67
C PRO A 54 7.43 -17.78 0.31
N LYS A 55 6.22 -17.86 0.92
CA LYS A 55 5.74 -16.90 1.94
C LYS A 55 6.74 -16.69 3.07
N SER A 56 7.39 -17.75 3.55
CA SER A 56 8.39 -17.64 4.63
C SER A 56 9.62 -16.82 4.25
N GLU A 57 10.00 -16.80 2.97
CA GLU A 57 11.08 -15.95 2.48
C GLU A 57 10.64 -14.48 2.38
N LEU A 58 9.41 -14.24 1.92
CA LEU A 58 8.81 -12.89 1.92
C LEU A 58 8.71 -12.32 3.35
N LEU A 59 8.28 -13.13 4.32
CA LEU A 59 8.19 -12.70 5.72
C LEU A 59 9.56 -12.31 6.29
N ARG A 60 10.60 -13.12 6.05
CA ARG A 60 11.98 -12.76 6.45
C ARG A 60 12.46 -11.49 5.75
N PHE A 61 12.12 -11.33 4.47
CA PHE A 61 12.43 -10.13 3.73
C PHE A 61 11.78 -8.89 4.36
N CYS A 62 10.50 -8.95 4.71
CA CYS A 62 9.81 -7.84 5.37
C CYS A 62 10.33 -7.58 6.78
N ALA A 63 10.55 -8.61 7.59
CA ALA A 63 10.95 -8.50 8.99
C ALA A 63 12.33 -7.86 9.21
N GLN A 64 13.21 -7.87 8.21
CA GLN A 64 14.53 -7.24 8.28
C GLN A 64 14.51 -5.75 7.91
N ALA A 65 13.43 -5.24 7.30
CA ALA A 65 13.35 -3.84 6.88
C ALA A 65 13.43 -2.88 8.08
N GLY A 66 14.07 -1.73 7.91
CA GLY A 66 13.83 -0.56 8.76
C GLY A 66 12.47 0.05 8.43
N THR A 67 12.24 0.26 7.13
CA THR A 67 11.00 0.80 6.57
C THR A 67 10.52 -0.09 5.45
N LEU A 68 9.24 -0.48 5.49
CA LEU A 68 8.60 -1.34 4.52
C LEU A 68 7.52 -0.55 3.77
N LEU A 69 7.71 -0.32 2.48
CA LEU A 69 6.68 0.26 1.60
C LEU A 69 5.84 -0.87 1.00
N ILE A 70 4.55 -0.89 1.29
CA ILE A 70 3.60 -1.86 0.73
C ILE A 70 2.63 -1.08 -0.16
N SER A 71 2.48 -1.49 -1.42
CA SER A 71 1.54 -0.82 -2.32
C SER A 71 0.09 -1.20 -2.02
N ASP A 72 -0.81 -0.26 -2.22
CA ASP A 72 -2.26 -0.46 -2.23
C ASP A 72 -2.80 -0.29 -3.66
N PHE A 73 -3.45 -1.33 -4.21
CA PHE A 73 -4.33 -1.14 -5.36
C PHE A 73 -5.74 -0.91 -4.83
N HIS A 74 -6.11 0.36 -4.63
CA HIS A 74 -7.31 0.74 -3.87
C HIS A 74 -8.63 0.09 -4.33
N ALA A 75 -8.71 -0.33 -5.61
CA ALA A 75 -9.89 -0.97 -6.17
C ALA A 75 -10.01 -2.47 -5.81
N LEU A 76 -8.99 -3.05 -5.16
CA LEU A 76 -8.91 -4.47 -4.85
C LEU A 76 -8.66 -4.68 -3.35
N ASP A 77 -9.72 -5.09 -2.66
CA ASP A 77 -9.75 -5.38 -1.21
C ASP A 77 -8.67 -6.37 -0.73
N THR A 78 -8.22 -7.27 -1.60
CA THR A 78 -7.14 -8.21 -1.28
C THR A 78 -5.82 -7.53 -0.94
N CYS A 79 -5.59 -6.28 -1.37
CA CYS A 79 -4.41 -5.52 -0.98
C CYS A 79 -4.42 -5.15 0.51
N GLN A 80 -5.59 -4.79 1.05
CA GLN A 80 -5.79 -4.50 2.46
C GLN A 80 -5.75 -5.78 3.30
N PHE A 81 -6.35 -6.88 2.82
CA PHE A 81 -6.26 -8.17 3.52
C PHE A 81 -4.82 -8.69 3.59
N PHE A 82 -4.04 -8.56 2.51
CA PHE A 82 -2.61 -8.87 2.52
C PHE A 82 -1.85 -8.04 3.56
N LEU A 83 -2.13 -6.74 3.65
CA LEU A 83 -1.54 -5.89 4.68
C LEU A 83 -1.90 -6.40 6.09
N CYS A 84 -3.16 -6.75 6.34
CA CYS A 84 -3.60 -7.27 7.64
C CYS A 84 -2.82 -8.53 8.02
N GLU A 85 -2.74 -9.53 7.12
CA GLU A 85 -1.96 -10.75 7.36
C GLU A 85 -0.48 -10.43 7.63
N MET A 86 0.11 -9.49 6.87
CA MET A 86 1.49 -9.08 7.07
C MET A 86 1.73 -8.41 8.43
N LEU A 87 0.80 -7.56 8.91
CA LEU A 87 0.92 -6.92 10.21
C LEU A 87 0.85 -7.94 11.35
N GLU A 88 -0.08 -8.90 11.28
CA GLU A 88 -0.20 -9.98 12.26
C GLU A 88 1.06 -10.85 12.30
N GLU A 89 1.55 -11.28 11.15
CA GLU A 89 2.77 -12.11 11.03
C GLU A 89 4.01 -11.36 11.53
N LEU A 90 4.14 -10.06 11.22
CA LEU A 90 5.25 -9.24 11.70
C LEU A 90 5.16 -8.98 13.21
N ALA A 91 3.97 -8.74 13.76
CA ALA A 91 3.77 -8.53 15.19
C ALA A 91 4.09 -9.81 15.99
N GLN A 92 3.79 -10.99 15.43
CA GLN A 92 4.05 -12.27 16.09
C GLN A 92 5.50 -12.75 15.94
N SER A 93 6.18 -12.38 14.85
CA SER A 93 7.51 -12.93 14.51
C SER A 93 8.70 -12.15 15.07
N GLN A 94 8.50 -10.93 15.57
CA GLN A 94 9.58 -10.11 16.13
C GLN A 94 9.08 -9.27 17.31
N ALA A 95 9.97 -9.04 18.29
CA ALA A 95 9.71 -8.17 19.44
C ALA A 95 9.79 -6.67 19.10
N ARG A 96 10.00 -6.32 17.82
CA ARG A 96 10.21 -4.95 17.38
C ARG A 96 8.87 -4.23 17.24
N PRO A 97 8.72 -3.01 17.79
CA PRO A 97 7.49 -2.23 17.60
C PRO A 97 7.20 -2.01 16.11
N LEU A 98 5.92 -2.04 15.74
CA LEU A 98 5.45 -1.67 14.42
C LEU A 98 4.83 -0.27 14.47
N VAL A 99 4.88 0.46 13.37
CA VAL A 99 4.09 1.70 13.16
C VAL A 99 3.53 1.66 11.76
N LEU A 100 2.24 1.99 11.59
CA LEU A 100 1.57 1.97 10.30
C LEU A 100 1.29 3.39 9.80
N LEU A 101 1.88 3.76 8.67
CA LEU A 101 1.63 5.01 7.97
C LEU A 101 0.66 4.77 6.82
N LEU A 102 -0.44 5.52 6.80
CA LEU A 102 -1.51 5.36 5.81
C LEU A 102 -1.65 6.60 4.93
N GLU A 103 -1.70 6.38 3.63
CA GLU A 103 -2.11 7.40 2.67
C GLU A 103 -3.55 7.86 2.96
N ALA A 104 -4.39 6.98 3.49
CA ALA A 104 -5.81 7.25 3.66
C ALA A 104 -6.22 8.25 4.71
N ILE A 105 -5.28 8.66 5.54
CA ILE A 105 -5.51 9.64 6.57
C ILE A 105 -4.58 10.82 6.30
N PHE A 106 -5.16 12.02 6.18
CA PHE A 106 -4.34 13.22 6.14
C PHE A 106 -3.67 13.45 7.49
N THR A 107 -2.44 13.94 7.48
CA THR A 107 -1.72 14.26 8.73
C THR A 107 -2.48 15.27 9.60
N ARG A 108 -3.25 16.20 9.02
CA ARG A 108 -4.09 17.15 9.78
C ARG A 108 -5.22 16.48 10.58
N ASP A 109 -5.62 15.29 10.15
CA ASP A 109 -6.74 14.52 10.67
C ASP A 109 -6.29 13.44 11.67
N GLN A 110 -5.00 13.42 12.04
CA GLN A 110 -4.41 12.47 12.99
C GLN A 110 -5.19 12.37 14.31
N HIS A 111 -5.64 13.50 14.84
CA HIS A 111 -6.38 13.56 16.11
C HIS A 111 -7.66 12.68 16.10
N ILE A 112 -8.31 12.52 14.95
CA ILE A 112 -9.50 11.68 14.79
C ILE A 112 -9.13 10.22 14.99
N VAL A 113 -8.02 9.79 14.40
CA VAL A 113 -7.53 8.40 14.49
C VAL A 113 -7.02 8.10 15.90
N ASP A 114 -6.39 9.06 16.56
CA ASP A 114 -5.94 8.93 17.95
C ASP A 114 -7.12 8.78 18.92
N GLU A 115 -8.19 9.56 18.72
CA GLU A 115 -9.45 9.40 19.47
C GLU A 115 -10.10 8.03 19.25
N TRP A 116 -10.10 7.55 18.00
CA TRP A 116 -10.67 6.24 17.68
C TRP A 116 -9.85 5.09 18.26
N GLN A 117 -8.52 5.10 18.11
CA GLN A 117 -7.63 4.07 18.68
C GLN A 117 -7.79 3.99 20.21
N ALA A 118 -7.94 5.14 20.88
CA ALA A 118 -8.19 5.21 22.31
C ALA A 118 -9.64 4.84 22.73
N GLY A 119 -10.51 4.47 21.79
CA GLY A 119 -11.90 4.09 22.07
C GLY A 119 -12.82 5.24 22.45
N ARG A 120 -12.44 6.48 22.15
CA ARG A 120 -13.25 7.68 22.47
C ARG A 120 -14.34 7.95 21.44
N ILE A 121 -14.17 7.48 20.21
CA ILE A 121 -15.16 7.63 19.12
C ILE A 121 -15.46 6.29 18.46
N SER A 122 -16.65 6.17 17.87
CA SER A 122 -17.09 4.95 17.18
C SER A 122 -16.55 4.83 15.75
N ASP A 123 -16.65 3.64 15.15
CA ASP A 123 -16.30 3.41 13.73
C ASP A 123 -17.09 4.32 12.77
N GLY A 124 -18.37 4.57 13.08
CA GLY A 124 -19.23 5.44 12.29
C GLY A 124 -18.81 6.91 12.39
N GLU A 125 -18.41 7.35 13.57
CA GLU A 125 -17.88 8.70 13.76
C GLU A 125 -16.53 8.89 13.08
N LEU A 126 -15.63 7.90 13.16
CA LEU A 126 -14.36 7.86 12.42
C LEU A 126 -14.62 8.03 10.91
N LYS A 127 -15.51 7.22 10.32
CA LYS A 127 -15.86 7.29 8.89
C LYS A 127 -16.32 8.69 8.48
N SER A 128 -17.20 9.28 9.29
CA SER A 128 -17.78 10.60 9.04
C SER A 128 -16.73 11.72 9.13
N ARG A 129 -15.92 11.72 10.20
CA ARG A 129 -14.92 12.77 10.46
C ARG A 129 -13.74 12.71 9.49
N LEU A 130 -13.32 11.51 9.07
CA LEU A 130 -12.33 11.35 8.00
C LEU A 130 -12.89 11.72 6.61
N ARG A 131 -14.23 11.86 6.49
CA ARG A 131 -14.92 12.11 5.22
C ARG A 131 -14.50 11.10 4.14
N PHE A 132 -14.28 9.84 4.54
CA PHE A 132 -13.59 8.84 3.72
C PHE A 132 -14.25 8.66 2.35
N VAL A 133 -15.58 8.52 2.31
CA VAL A 133 -16.33 8.36 1.05
C VAL A 133 -16.11 9.54 0.09
N LEU A 134 -15.98 10.76 0.62
CA LEU A 134 -15.76 11.95 -0.20
C LEU A 134 -14.30 12.10 -0.67
N GLU A 135 -13.34 11.78 0.20
CA GLU A 135 -11.90 11.95 -0.07
C GLU A 135 -11.28 10.78 -0.85
N TRP A 136 -11.89 9.59 -0.76
CA TRP A 136 -11.38 8.34 -1.34
C TRP A 136 -12.34 7.71 -2.35
N GLY A 137 -13.64 7.66 -2.07
CA GLY A 137 -14.63 7.07 -2.97
C GLY A 137 -14.56 5.54 -3.11
N TYR A 138 -13.79 4.86 -2.26
CA TYR A 138 -13.70 3.41 -2.19
C TYR A 138 -14.53 2.83 -1.03
N GLU A 139 -14.68 1.51 -1.02
CA GLU A 139 -15.37 0.78 0.04
C GLU A 139 -14.70 1.04 1.41
N TRP A 140 -15.52 1.27 2.42
CA TRP A 140 -15.05 1.65 3.75
C TRP A 140 -14.60 0.44 4.56
N GLU A 141 -15.28 -0.68 4.38
CA GLU A 141 -15.19 -1.86 5.23
C GLU A 141 -13.80 -2.52 5.18
N PRO A 142 -13.15 -2.71 4.01
CA PRO A 142 -11.77 -3.23 3.96
C PRO A 142 -10.76 -2.29 4.65
N PHE A 143 -10.94 -0.98 4.47
CA PHE A 143 -10.09 0.01 5.12
C PHE A 143 -10.28 0.02 6.64
N LEU A 144 -11.53 0.01 7.12
CA LEU A 144 -11.84 -0.08 8.54
C LEU A 144 -11.27 -1.36 9.15
N HIS A 145 -11.34 -2.49 8.44
CA HIS A 145 -10.75 -3.74 8.89
C HIS A 145 -9.23 -3.61 9.11
N THR A 146 -8.52 -2.95 8.20
CA THR A 146 -7.09 -2.64 8.35
C THR A 146 -6.81 -1.84 9.63
N LEU A 147 -7.62 -0.80 9.88
CA LEU A 147 -7.46 0.01 11.10
C LEU A 147 -7.71 -0.82 12.36
N LYS A 148 -8.70 -1.72 12.34
CA LYS A 148 -9.02 -2.60 13.47
C LYS A 148 -7.90 -3.58 13.77
N VAL A 149 -7.35 -4.23 12.75
CA VAL A 149 -6.20 -5.13 12.93
C VAL A 149 -5.01 -4.38 13.54
N ALA A 150 -4.68 -3.19 13.03
CA ALA A 150 -3.61 -2.38 13.62
C ALA A 150 -3.90 -2.00 15.07
N ARG A 151 -5.14 -1.61 15.39
CA ARG A 151 -5.56 -1.28 16.76
C ARG A 151 -5.52 -2.47 17.70
N ASP A 152 -5.99 -3.63 17.27
CA ASP A 152 -6.03 -4.87 18.08
C ASP A 152 -4.62 -5.41 18.36
N LEU A 153 -3.65 -5.07 17.50
CA LEU A 153 -2.23 -5.36 17.67
C LEU A 153 -1.45 -4.24 18.40
N ASP A 154 -2.13 -3.21 18.92
CA ASP A 154 -1.53 -2.02 19.54
C ASP A 154 -0.50 -1.30 18.64
N ILE A 155 -0.68 -1.38 17.32
CA ILE A 155 0.17 -0.72 16.32
C ILE A 155 -0.29 0.73 16.15
N PRO A 156 0.54 1.75 16.44
CA PRO A 156 0.19 3.13 16.20
C PRO A 156 -0.11 3.40 14.73
N ILE A 157 -1.30 3.94 14.45
CA ILE A 157 -1.72 4.37 13.11
C ILE A 157 -1.41 5.86 12.91
N ILE A 158 -0.66 6.19 11.85
CA ILE A 158 -0.24 7.55 11.51
C ILE A 158 -0.75 7.93 10.11
N GLY A 159 -1.44 9.06 10.02
CA GLY A 159 -1.85 9.67 8.76
C GLY A 159 -0.70 10.35 8.05
N ALA A 160 -0.41 9.90 6.84
CA ALA A 160 0.79 10.26 6.10
C ALA A 160 0.54 11.05 4.81
N ASP A 161 -0.72 11.39 4.48
CA ASP A 161 -1.03 12.14 3.27
C ASP A 161 -1.26 13.64 3.52
N CYS A 162 -1.22 14.43 2.44
CA CYS A 162 -1.53 15.85 2.46
C CYS A 162 -2.36 16.29 1.23
N PRO A 163 -3.21 17.32 1.37
CA PRO A 163 -3.97 17.85 0.23
C PRO A 163 -3.06 18.60 -0.76
N PRO A 164 -3.47 18.77 -2.04
CA PRO A 164 -4.70 18.23 -2.65
C PRO A 164 -4.48 16.84 -3.30
N ARG A 165 -5.42 15.90 -3.11
CA ARG A 165 -5.38 14.57 -3.74
C ARG A 165 -5.76 14.59 -5.22
N GLY A 166 -6.78 15.38 -5.59
CA GLY A 166 -7.31 15.44 -6.96
C GLY A 166 -6.36 16.00 -8.04
N SER A 167 -5.10 16.33 -7.69
CA SER A 167 -4.13 16.90 -8.62
C SER A 167 -2.86 16.07 -8.70
N LEU A 168 -2.78 15.21 -9.73
CA LEU A 168 -1.54 14.49 -10.04
C LEU A 168 -0.38 15.43 -10.42
N ARG A 169 -0.61 16.74 -10.63
CA ARG A 169 0.49 17.72 -10.81
C ARG A 169 1.26 17.96 -9.52
N ARG A 170 0.66 17.68 -8.36
CA ARG A 170 1.23 17.92 -7.03
C ARG A 170 1.46 16.62 -6.26
N ILE A 171 1.31 15.46 -6.90
CA ILE A 171 1.45 14.15 -6.24
C ILE A 171 2.83 13.96 -5.62
N SER A 172 3.90 14.47 -6.24
CA SER A 172 5.25 14.44 -5.67
C SER A 172 5.41 15.25 -4.37
N ARG A 173 4.49 16.17 -4.07
CA ARG A 173 4.46 16.82 -2.74
C ARG A 173 3.95 15.87 -1.67
N ARG A 174 3.04 14.97 -2.03
CA ARG A 174 2.51 13.93 -1.12
C ARG A 174 3.59 12.91 -0.82
N ASP A 175 4.41 12.54 -1.82
CA ASP A 175 5.60 11.69 -1.63
C ASP A 175 6.55 12.28 -0.59
N ARG A 176 6.93 13.56 -0.79
CA ARG A 176 7.83 14.27 0.11
C ARG A 176 7.24 14.39 1.51
N HIS A 177 5.97 14.75 1.61
CA HIS A 177 5.26 14.89 2.88
C HIS A 177 5.23 13.56 3.65
N ALA A 178 4.88 12.45 2.99
CA ALA A 178 4.89 11.12 3.59
C ALA A 178 6.30 10.73 4.08
N ALA A 179 7.35 11.04 3.32
CA ALA A 179 8.73 10.81 3.75
C ALA A 179 9.12 11.67 4.96
N GLU A 180 8.66 12.92 5.04
CA GLU A 180 8.83 13.78 6.21
C GLU A 180 8.07 13.23 7.44
N ILE A 181 6.90 12.61 7.26
CA ILE A 181 6.20 11.89 8.34
C ILE A 181 7.04 10.71 8.81
N ALA A 182 7.51 9.86 7.90
CA ALA A 182 8.32 8.70 8.24
C ALA A 182 9.60 9.09 8.98
N ALA A 183 10.27 10.17 8.56
CA ALA A 183 11.44 10.70 9.26
C ALA A 183 11.12 11.19 10.68
N ARG A 184 9.94 11.78 10.91
CA ARG A 184 9.48 12.13 12.26
C ARG A 184 9.23 10.89 13.11
N VAL A 185 8.57 9.89 12.55
CA VAL A 185 8.30 8.61 13.22
C VAL A 185 9.60 7.90 13.58
N ARG A 186 10.56 7.78 12.65
CA ARG A 186 11.88 7.20 12.92
C ARG A 186 12.61 7.90 14.06
N ARG A 187 12.53 9.23 14.16
CA ARG A 187 13.15 9.97 15.29
C ARG A 187 12.46 9.68 16.63
N ALA A 188 11.14 9.53 16.63
CA ALA A 188 10.38 9.25 17.85
C ALA A 188 10.47 7.76 18.27
N MET A 189 10.61 6.87 17.30
CA MET A 189 10.59 5.41 17.47
C MET A 189 11.77 4.80 16.66
N PRO A 190 13.02 4.98 17.12
CA PRO A 190 14.22 4.62 16.36
C PRO A 190 14.29 3.13 16.03
N ASP A 191 13.76 2.30 16.92
CA ASP A 191 13.79 0.84 16.77
C ASP A 191 12.57 0.28 16.06
N ALA A 192 11.55 1.06 15.68
CA ALA A 192 10.33 0.49 15.08
C ALA A 192 10.54 0.03 13.62
N LEU A 193 9.82 -1.01 13.19
CA LEU A 193 9.59 -1.23 11.76
C LEU A 193 8.48 -0.28 11.32
N ILE A 194 8.79 0.60 10.37
CA ILE A 194 7.82 1.55 9.82
C ILE A 194 7.17 0.90 8.59
N VAL A 195 5.89 0.54 8.67
CA VAL A 195 5.10 0.07 7.53
C VAL A 195 4.41 1.27 6.89
N VAL A 196 4.61 1.48 5.59
CA VAL A 196 3.98 2.57 4.83
C VAL A 196 3.09 1.94 3.77
N PHE A 197 1.78 2.20 3.83
CA PHE A 197 0.80 1.64 2.91
C PHE A 197 0.17 2.74 2.05
N PHE A 198 0.58 2.76 0.79
CA PHE A 198 0.31 3.82 -0.18
C PHE A 198 -0.05 3.24 -1.54
N GLY A 199 -0.83 3.98 -2.32
CA GLY A 199 -1.23 3.64 -3.67
C GLY A 199 -0.03 3.26 -4.54
N GLU A 200 -0.14 2.17 -5.28
CA GLU A 200 0.97 1.59 -6.07
C GLU A 200 1.75 2.60 -6.92
N SER A 201 1.06 3.57 -7.51
CA SER A 201 1.69 4.61 -8.33
C SER A 201 2.74 5.43 -7.58
N HIS A 202 2.64 5.53 -6.25
CA HIS A 202 3.64 6.18 -5.39
C HIS A 202 4.95 5.40 -5.29
N LEU A 203 4.96 4.10 -5.61
CA LEU A 203 6.08 3.19 -5.38
C LEU A 203 6.97 3.00 -6.62
N ALA A 204 6.92 3.89 -7.62
CA ALA A 204 7.97 3.91 -8.64
C ALA A 204 9.31 4.34 -8.01
N PRO A 205 10.47 3.85 -8.48
CA PRO A 205 11.77 4.17 -7.85
C PRO A 205 12.06 5.67 -7.73
N SER A 206 11.58 6.49 -8.66
CA SER A 206 11.77 7.95 -8.69
C SER A 206 10.82 8.74 -7.77
N HIS A 207 9.85 8.10 -7.11
CA HIS A 207 8.75 8.71 -6.37
C HIS A 207 8.98 8.65 -4.84
N LEU A 208 8.01 8.15 -4.06
CA LEU A 208 8.07 7.98 -2.62
C LEU A 208 9.32 7.20 -2.15
N PRO A 209 9.75 6.10 -2.80
CA PRO A 209 10.99 5.42 -2.43
C PRO A 209 12.20 6.35 -2.39
N ARG A 210 12.37 7.19 -3.41
CA ARG A 210 13.48 8.16 -3.47
C ARG A 210 13.38 9.25 -2.40
N GLU A 211 12.18 9.73 -2.10
CA GLU A 211 12.00 10.72 -1.04
C GLU A 211 12.22 10.10 0.36
N MET A 212 11.87 8.81 0.54
CA MET A 212 12.19 8.04 1.75
C MET A 212 13.70 7.88 1.93
N GLU A 213 14.44 7.44 0.91
CA GLU A 213 15.91 7.32 0.96
C GLU A 213 16.60 8.63 1.35
N ARG A 214 16.10 9.77 0.85
CA ARG A 214 16.63 11.10 1.21
C ARG A 214 16.32 11.50 2.64
N SER A 215 15.14 11.13 3.14
CA SER A 215 14.65 11.54 4.46
C SER A 215 15.10 10.60 5.58
N LEU A 216 15.48 9.38 5.22
CA LEU A 216 15.90 8.29 6.08
C LEU A 216 17.23 7.69 5.58
N PRO A 217 18.32 8.47 5.53
CA PRO A 217 19.59 8.00 5.00
C PRO A 217 20.12 6.82 5.85
N GLY A 218 20.41 5.70 5.17
CA GLY A 218 20.93 4.49 5.81
C GLY A 218 19.86 3.55 6.40
N ASP A 219 18.58 3.88 6.28
CA ASP A 219 17.49 2.97 6.66
C ASP A 219 17.37 1.82 5.64
N ASP A 220 17.15 0.58 6.11
CA ASP A 220 16.91 -0.57 5.24
C ASP A 220 15.47 -0.48 4.67
N LEU A 221 15.35 0.24 3.55
CA LEU A 221 14.10 0.44 2.84
C LEU A 221 13.80 -0.76 1.93
N ARG A 222 12.64 -1.40 2.15
CA ARG A 222 12.17 -2.53 1.34
C ARG A 222 10.80 -2.26 0.77
N LEU A 223 10.54 -2.80 -0.43
CA LEU A 223 9.31 -2.57 -1.17
C LEU A 223 8.58 -3.90 -1.42
N VAL A 224 7.28 -3.91 -1.20
CA VAL A 224 6.36 -5.00 -1.57
C VAL A 224 5.28 -4.42 -2.47
N LEU A 225 5.27 -4.87 -3.71
CA LEU A 225 4.29 -4.44 -4.71
C LEU A 225 3.19 -5.48 -4.86
N GLN A 226 1.97 -4.99 -4.99
CA GLN A 226 0.73 -5.73 -5.16
C GLN A 226 0.14 -5.33 -6.51
N ASN A 227 -0.51 -6.29 -7.18
CA ASN A 227 -1.23 -6.07 -8.45
C ASN A 227 -0.46 -5.32 -9.57
N VAL A 228 0.84 -5.61 -9.73
CA VAL A 228 1.63 -5.00 -10.81
C VAL A 228 1.22 -5.60 -12.17
N ASP A 229 0.47 -4.83 -12.97
CA ASP A 229 -0.08 -5.25 -14.28
C ASP A 229 0.94 -5.91 -15.22
N SER A 230 2.16 -5.37 -15.30
CA SER A 230 3.23 -5.88 -16.17
C SER A 230 3.71 -7.29 -15.78
N LEU A 231 3.47 -7.72 -14.54
CA LEU A 231 3.90 -8.99 -13.98
C LEU A 231 2.75 -9.98 -13.82
N TYR A 232 1.54 -9.49 -13.50
CA TYR A 232 0.37 -10.33 -13.20
C TYR A 232 0.04 -11.34 -14.31
N PHE A 233 0.27 -10.99 -15.58
CA PHE A 233 0.00 -11.88 -16.72
C PHE A 233 1.15 -12.82 -17.11
N ARG A 234 2.27 -12.81 -16.36
CA ARG A 234 3.48 -13.57 -16.71
C ARG A 234 3.78 -14.75 -15.78
N ALA A 235 3.10 -14.85 -14.64
CA ALA A 235 3.23 -15.94 -13.67
C ALA A 235 2.33 -17.14 -14.01
#